data_AF-A0A955XKT2-F1
#
_entry.id   AF-A0A955XKT2-F1
#
_cell.length_a   1.000
_cell.length_b   1.000
_cell.length_c   1.000
_cell.angle_alpha   90.00
_cell.angle_beta   90.00
_cell.angle_gamma   90.00
#
_symmetry.space_group_name_H-M   'P 1'
#
loop_
_entity.id
_entity.type
_entity.pdbx_description
1 polymer ?
#
loop_
_entity_poly.entity_id
_entity_poly.type
_entity_poly.pdbx_seq_one_letter_code
_entity_poly.pdbx_strand_id
1 'polypeptide(L)'
;MTRSERAAWTDLQVLAFLYAADEESNALPGESTTTRAVAAALGMTVGRAAHALRRLRWAGHVGHDELGWFSRTRAGEVLAFAGYLSAAGPVITYPRDAEAA
;
A
#
# COMPACT_ATOMS: atom_id res chain seq x y z
N MET A 1 9.53 -19.92 5.87
CA MET A 1 8.35 -19.04 5.83
C MET A 1 7.10 -19.86 5.55
N THR A 2 6.13 -19.85 6.47
CA THR A 2 4.86 -20.59 6.39
C THR A 2 3.92 -20.01 5.32
N ARG A 3 2.85 -20.73 4.99
CA ARG A 3 1.81 -20.25 4.05
C ARG A 3 1.14 -18.97 4.56
N SER A 4 0.87 -18.91 5.87
CA SER A 4 0.25 -17.75 6.51
C SER A 4 1.17 -16.53 6.51
N GLU A 5 2.45 -16.72 6.81
CA GLU A 5 3.46 -15.65 6.74
C GLU A 5 3.58 -15.07 5.33
N ARG A 6 3.57 -15.92 4.29
CA ARG A 6 3.61 -15.46 2.89
C ARG A 6 2.40 -14.60 2.52
N ALA A 7 1.22 -14.95 3.03
CA ALA A 7 0.00 -14.19 2.80
C ALA A 7 0.05 -12.82 3.49
N ALA A 8 0.48 -12.78 4.75
CA ALA A 8 0.67 -11.53 5.50
C ALA A 8 1.70 -10.61 4.82
N TRP A 9 2.82 -11.17 4.34
CA TRP A 9 3.80 -10.40 3.57
C TRP A 9 3.24 -9.82 2.27
N THR A 10 2.41 -10.58 1.56
CA THR A 10 1.75 -10.08 0.35
C THR A 10 0.78 -8.94 0.70
N ASP A 11 0.06 -9.06 1.80
CA ASP A 11 -0.89 -8.03 2.27
C ASP A 11 -0.15 -6.73 2.66
N LEU A 12 1.00 -6.84 3.33
CA LEU A 12 1.86 -5.70 3.64
C LEU A 12 2.43 -5.02 2.39
N GLN A 13 2.85 -5.79 1.38
CA GLN A 13 3.32 -5.23 0.10
C GLN A 13 2.23 -4.44 -0.63
N VAL A 14 1.00 -4.94 -0.61
CA VAL A 14 -0.16 -4.23 -1.18
C VAL A 14 -0.44 -2.93 -0.43
N LEU A 15 -0.42 -2.96 0.91
CA LEU A 15 -0.61 -1.76 1.73
C LEU A 15 0.51 -0.73 1.51
N ALA A 16 1.77 -1.17 1.44
CA ALA A 16 2.91 -0.29 1.18
C ALA A 16 2.83 0.36 -0.21
N PHE A 17 2.39 -0.38 -1.22
CA PHE A 17 2.15 0.18 -2.55
C PHE A 17 1.05 1.23 -2.53
N LEU A 18 -0.08 0.97 -1.85
CA LEU A 18 -1.14 1.96 -1.70
C LEU A 18 -0.67 3.21 -0.95
N TYR A 19 0.25 3.06 0.01
CA TYR A 19 0.90 4.21 0.65
C TYR A 19 1.68 5.04 -0.36
N ALA A 20 2.59 4.40 -1.12
CA ALA A 20 3.45 5.08 -2.07
C ALA A 20 2.65 5.75 -3.20
N ALA A 21 1.61 5.10 -3.70
CA ALA A 21 0.74 5.65 -4.75
C ALA A 21 0.06 6.95 -4.31
N ASP A 22 -0.39 7.02 -3.05
CA ASP A 22 -1.00 8.22 -2.48
C ASP A 22 0.01 9.36 -2.26
N GLU A 23 1.29 9.06 -2.00
CA GLU A 23 2.34 10.07 -1.79
C GLU A 23 2.95 10.59 -3.11
N GLU A 24 3.12 9.71 -4.11
CA GLU A 24 3.65 10.09 -5.43
C GLU A 24 2.62 10.86 -6.27
N SER A 25 1.34 10.60 -6.05
CA SER A 25 0.28 11.47 -6.57
C SER A 25 0.22 12.71 -5.67
N ASN A 26 0.68 13.87 -6.15
CA ASN A 26 0.42 15.19 -5.53
C ASN A 26 -1.08 15.54 -5.43
N ALA A 27 -1.95 14.55 -5.59
CA ALA A 27 -3.37 14.64 -5.61
C ALA A 27 -3.96 14.33 -4.23
N LEU A 28 -5.19 14.74 -4.06
CA LEU A 28 -5.88 14.82 -2.78
C LEU A 28 -5.88 13.48 -2.02
N PRO A 29 -5.93 13.51 -0.67
CA PRO A 29 -5.98 12.30 0.15
C PRO A 29 -7.12 11.37 -0.32
N GLY A 30 -6.78 10.12 -0.66
CA GLY A 30 -7.74 9.11 -1.10
C GLY A 30 -7.75 8.81 -2.59
N GLU A 31 -6.73 9.23 -3.35
CA GLU A 31 -6.61 8.78 -4.74
C GLU A 31 -6.43 7.27 -4.83
N SER A 32 -7.44 6.66 -5.41
CA SER A 32 -7.65 5.24 -5.34
C SER A 32 -6.69 4.49 -6.29
N THR A 33 -6.48 3.18 -6.11
CA THR A 33 -5.72 2.34 -7.05
C THR A 33 -6.56 1.16 -7.55
N THR A 34 -6.31 0.67 -8.76
CA THR A 34 -7.04 -0.50 -9.29
C THR A 34 -6.33 -1.82 -8.95
N THR A 35 -7.08 -2.92 -8.92
CA THR A 35 -6.50 -4.27 -8.80
C THR A 35 -5.41 -4.54 -9.85
N ARG A 36 -5.57 -4.00 -11.06
CA ARG A 36 -4.61 -4.16 -12.16
C ARG A 36 -3.32 -3.38 -11.89
N ALA A 37 -3.41 -2.17 -11.33
CA ALA A 37 -2.24 -1.38 -10.93
C ALA A 37 -1.43 -2.11 -9.85
N VAL A 38 -2.09 -2.64 -8.81
CA VAL A 38 -1.43 -3.46 -7.77
C VAL A 38 -0.74 -4.69 -8.37
N ALA A 39 -1.44 -5.41 -9.25
CA ALA A 39 -0.90 -6.60 -9.89
C ALA A 39 0.36 -6.29 -10.71
N ALA A 40 0.34 -5.21 -11.48
CA ALA A 40 1.46 -4.77 -12.29
C ALA A 40 2.65 -4.32 -11.43
N ALA A 41 2.42 -3.46 -10.43
CA ALA A 41 3.46 -2.90 -9.57
C ALA A 41 4.19 -3.97 -8.76
N LEU A 42 3.47 -5.00 -8.30
CA LEU A 42 4.01 -6.06 -7.44
C LEU A 42 4.38 -7.32 -8.22
N GLY A 43 4.37 -7.29 -9.56
CA GLY A 43 4.75 -8.42 -10.40
C GLY A 43 3.92 -9.70 -10.14
N MET A 44 2.63 -9.54 -9.83
CA MET A 44 1.75 -10.66 -9.48
C MET A 44 0.53 -10.77 -10.41
N THR A 45 -0.16 -11.90 -10.36
CA THR A 45 -1.39 -12.07 -11.15
C THR A 45 -2.54 -11.22 -10.61
N VAL A 46 -3.44 -10.79 -11.48
CA VAL A 46 -4.66 -10.03 -11.10
C VAL A 46 -5.49 -10.78 -10.05
N GLY A 47 -5.61 -12.11 -10.19
CA GLY A 47 -6.32 -12.94 -9.20
C GLY A 47 -5.67 -12.93 -7.82
N ARG A 48 -4.33 -12.89 -7.76
CA ARG A 48 -3.60 -12.81 -6.49
C ARG A 48 -3.74 -11.44 -5.84
N ALA A 49 -3.64 -10.36 -6.63
CA ALA A 49 -3.89 -9.00 -6.15
C ALA A 49 -5.33 -8.83 -5.65
N ALA A 50 -6.32 -9.32 -6.41
CA ALA A 50 -7.73 -9.29 -6.01
C ALA A 50 -7.98 -10.06 -4.70
N HIS A 51 -7.30 -11.18 -4.51
CA HIS A 51 -7.43 -11.97 -3.28
C HIS A 51 -6.81 -11.26 -2.08
N ALA A 52 -5.65 -10.61 -2.24
CA ALA A 52 -5.02 -9.80 -1.19
C ALA A 52 -5.88 -8.58 -0.82
N LEU A 53 -6.35 -7.80 -1.80
CA LEU A 53 -7.24 -6.65 -1.58
C LEU A 53 -8.54 -7.05 -0.88
N ARG A 54 -9.09 -8.23 -1.19
CA ARG A 54 -10.27 -8.77 -0.50
C ARG A 54 -10.00 -9.09 0.97
N ARG A 55 -8.85 -9.70 1.28
CA ARG A 55 -8.45 -9.96 2.69
C ARG A 55 -8.29 -8.66 3.45
N LEU A 56 -7.57 -7.70 2.88
CA LEU A 56 -7.37 -6.37 3.46
C LEU A 56 -8.70 -5.63 3.67
N ARG A 57 -9.65 -5.76 2.73
CA ARG A 57 -10.98 -5.18 2.86
C ARG A 57 -11.79 -5.84 3.97
N TRP A 58 -11.77 -7.17 4.06
CA TRP A 58 -12.41 -7.91 5.15
C TRP A 58 -11.81 -7.58 6.51
N ALA A 59 -10.50 -7.32 6.57
CA ALA A 59 -9.82 -6.84 7.76
C ALA A 59 -10.06 -5.34 8.06
N GLY A 60 -10.76 -4.62 7.18
CA GLY A 60 -11.06 -3.20 7.34
C GLY A 60 -9.90 -2.26 7.06
N HIS A 61 -8.83 -2.71 6.42
CA HIS A 61 -7.65 -1.89 6.09
C HIS A 61 -7.78 -1.12 4.77
N VAL A 62 -8.61 -1.60 3.84
CA VAL A 62 -8.87 -0.91 2.57
C VAL A 62 -10.36 -0.86 2.26
N GLY A 63 -10.80 0.26 1.68
CA GLY A 63 -12.10 0.44 1.06
C GLY A 63 -12.01 0.26 -0.45
N HIS A 64 -13.16 0.25 -1.11
CA HIS A 64 -13.24 0.47 -2.54
C HIS A 64 -14.44 1.33 -2.90
N ASP A 65 -14.38 2.04 -4.02
CA ASP A 65 -15.52 2.76 -4.57
C ASP A 65 -16.30 1.90 -5.59
N GLU A 66 -17.39 2.47 -6.10
CA GLU A 66 -18.26 1.83 -7.11
C GLU A 66 -17.53 1.58 -8.45
N LEU A 67 -16.44 2.32 -8.69
CA LEU A 67 -15.60 2.21 -9.88
C LEU A 67 -14.52 1.13 -9.72
N GLY A 68 -14.46 0.45 -8.57
CA GLY A 68 -13.53 -0.64 -8.29
C GLY A 68 -12.12 -0.17 -7.94
N TRP A 69 -11.98 1.11 -7.56
CA TRP A 69 -10.73 1.63 -7.07
C TRP A 69 -10.63 1.47 -5.56
N PHE A 70 -9.42 1.24 -5.08
CA PHE A 70 -9.13 0.91 -3.69
C PHE A 70 -8.41 2.07 -3.00
N SER A 71 -8.86 2.41 -1.81
CA SER A 71 -8.23 3.42 -0.94
C SER A 71 -7.99 2.83 0.45
N ARG A 72 -7.02 3.38 1.17
CA ARG A 72 -6.72 2.94 2.54
C ARG A 72 -7.78 3.49 3.49
N THR A 73 -8.15 2.68 4.49
CA THR A 73 -8.89 3.21 5.64
C THR A 73 -7.91 3.79 6.66
N ARG A 74 -8.43 4.54 7.63
CA ARG A 74 -7.64 5.00 8.78
C ARG A 74 -6.94 3.86 9.54
N ALA A 75 -7.56 2.68 9.59
CA ALA A 75 -6.96 1.49 10.22
C ALA A 75 -5.88 0.84 9.35
N GLY A 76 -6.00 0.94 8.02
CA GLY A 76 -4.97 0.47 7.08
C GLY A 76 -3.78 1.40 6.96
N GLU A 77 -3.96 2.69 7.24
CA GLU A 77 -2.93 3.73 7.13
C GLU A 77 -1.66 3.40 7.94
N VAL A 78 -1.81 2.99 9.20
CA VAL A 78 -0.68 2.65 10.08
C VAL A 78 0.13 1.47 9.54
N LEU A 79 -0.55 0.41 9.09
CA LEU A 79 0.12 -0.77 8.53
C LEU A 79 0.73 -0.50 7.16
N ALA A 80 0.08 0.35 6.35
CA ALA A 80 0.60 0.81 5.07
C ALA A 80 1.88 1.63 5.24
N PHE A 81 1.91 2.54 6.21
CA PHE A 81 3.09 3.32 6.55
C PHE A 81 4.22 2.43 7.07
N ALA A 82 3.93 1.53 8.01
CA ALA A 82 4.93 0.60 8.53
C ALA A 82 5.50 -0.32 7.43
N GLY A 83 4.64 -0.80 6.52
CA GLY A 83 5.04 -1.56 5.34
C GLY A 83 5.90 -0.75 4.39
N TYR A 84 5.54 0.50 4.12
CA TYR A 84 6.30 1.43 3.28
C TYR A 84 7.71 1.67 3.83
N LEU A 85 7.85 2.00 5.12
CA LEU A 85 9.15 2.19 5.77
C LEU A 85 10.00 0.91 5.74
N SER A 86 9.36 -0.25 5.86
CA SER A 86 10.05 -1.54 5.82
C SER A 86 10.49 -1.93 4.41
N ALA A 87 9.74 -1.52 3.37
CA ALA A 87 10.03 -1.78 1.97
C ALA A 87 11.09 -0.82 1.41
N ALA A 88 11.13 0.43 1.88
CA ALA A 88 12.10 1.44 1.45
C ALA A 88 13.52 1.20 1.99
N GLY A 89 13.71 0.29 2.95
CA GLY A 89 14.89 0.33 3.82
C GLY A 89 14.91 1.63 4.64
N PRO A 90 15.74 1.75 5.70
CA PRO A 90 15.79 2.97 6.48
C PRO A 90 16.44 4.10 5.67
N VAL A 91 15.65 4.82 4.87
CA VAL A 91 15.99 6.16 4.39
C VAL A 91 15.04 7.14 5.06
N ILE A 92 15.25 7.33 6.37
CA ILE A 92 14.82 8.56 7.02
C ILE A 92 15.97 9.56 6.83
N THR A 93 16.10 10.14 5.64
CA THR A 93 16.79 11.42 5.51
C THR A 93 15.78 12.49 5.90
N TYR A 94 15.80 12.89 7.17
CA TYR A 94 15.21 14.17 7.56
C TYR A 94 15.87 15.26 6.71
N PRO A 95 15.13 16.20 6.11
CA PRO A 95 15.73 17.40 5.58
C PRO A 95 16.21 18.25 6.77
N ARG A 96 17.45 18.02 7.22
CA ARG A 96 18.14 18.93 8.16
C ARG A 96 19.15 19.84 7.49
N ASP A 97 19.31 19.75 6.16
CA ASP A 97 20.32 20.54 5.44
C ASP A 97 19.69 21.60 4.50
N ALA A 98 18.38 21.87 4.62
CA ALA A 98 17.75 22.97 3.86
C ALA A 98 17.94 24.36 4.50
N GLU A 99 18.59 24.45 5.67
CA GLU A 99 18.99 25.72 6.29
C GLU A 99 20.47 25.67 6.69
N ALA A 100 21.39 25.79 5.71
CA ALA A 100 22.70 26.44 5.84
C ALA A 100 23.54 26.24 4.55
N ALA A 101 23.23 27.00 3.49
CA ALA A 101 24.19 27.32 2.43
C ALA A 101 23.84 28.66 1.78
#